data_AF-A0A1I8AKQ0-F1
#
_entry.id   AF-A0A1I8AKQ0-F1
#
_cell.length_a   1.000
_cell.length_b   1.000
_cell.length_c   1.000
_cell.angle_alpha   90.00
_cell.angle_beta   90.00
_cell.angle_gamma   90.00
#
_symmetry.space_group_name_H-M   'P 1'
#
loop_
_entity.id
_entity.type
_entity.pdbx_description
1 polymer ?
#
loop_
_entity_poly.entity_id
_entity_poly.type
_entity_poly.pdbx_seq_one_letter_code
_entity_poly.pdbx_strand_id
1 'polypeptide(L)'
;RSGLREQLGIHVSQRPYNQSALIANITPSEAHCGQAFERFTDDGPMALLPLPENRCALVWTRAGMDARRLAEIDERAFLAELQGVFGYRLGTLRQVGARHLYPLSLVEAQEQVRSHLVVLGNAAHSLHPIAGQGFNLSLRDVQSLADGLLAGPEAPFEPRVSALSMASQRILERVGAWQHIRERRLSPYSDMHVWDGSGTGQIHFSAASVHAEVLGHIVENRVVQDGLLQRLHDSEIGLLANARLEQMRRSGDDWLLTLADGRTLRAPLVIAADGANSAVRRLTGCQTREWDYLHHAIVTSVRCAEPHQATAWQRFTDDGPLAFLPLLRDGQQHWCSIVWSTTPAQAERLMALPDEAFCAELERAFEGRLGTVLAADPRLCVPLRQRHAKRYVAEGLALIGDAAQI
;
A
#
# COMPACT_ATOMS: atom_id res chain seq x y z
N ARG A 1 -14.77 -23.71 4.07
CA ARG A 1 -13.81 -24.40 4.95
C ARG A 1 -12.77 -25.07 4.06
N SER A 2 -11.47 -24.97 4.38
CA SER A 2 -10.37 -25.51 3.56
C SER A 2 -9.83 -26.79 4.19
N GLY A 3 -10.03 -27.93 3.51
CA GLY A 3 -9.52 -29.23 3.99
C GLY A 3 -7.99 -29.32 3.98
N LEU A 4 -7.34 -28.67 3.01
CA LEU A 4 -5.87 -28.61 2.93
C LEU A 4 -5.27 -27.86 4.12
N ARG A 5 -5.88 -26.74 4.53
CA ARG A 5 -5.43 -25.97 5.71
C ARG A 5 -5.46 -26.82 6.98
N GLU A 6 -6.53 -27.58 7.17
CA GLU A 6 -6.70 -28.47 8.34
C GLU A 6 -5.66 -29.61 8.32
N GLN A 7 -5.41 -30.22 7.16
CA GLN A 7 -4.39 -31.26 7.00
C GLN A 7 -2.96 -30.75 7.27
N LEU A 8 -2.68 -29.47 7.00
CA LEU A 8 -1.38 -28.83 7.22
C LEU A 8 -1.17 -28.33 8.66
N GLY A 9 -2.13 -28.57 9.56
CA GLY A 9 -2.07 -28.15 10.96
C GLY A 9 -2.22 -26.64 11.15
N ILE A 10 -2.77 -25.92 10.16
CA ILE A 10 -2.95 -24.48 10.24
C ILE A 10 -4.26 -24.18 10.97
N HIS A 11 -4.13 -23.76 12.22
CA HIS A 11 -5.26 -23.42 13.08
C HIS A 11 -5.91 -22.08 12.70
N VAL A 12 -7.16 -21.89 13.15
CA VAL A 12 -7.89 -20.63 12.99
C VAL A 12 -8.23 -20.01 14.33
N SER A 13 -8.15 -18.68 14.40
CA SER A 13 -8.86 -17.91 15.41
C SER A 13 -10.28 -17.66 14.92
N GLN A 14 -11.25 -17.77 15.82
CA GLN A 14 -12.65 -17.46 15.53
C GLN A 14 -13.16 -16.44 16.55
N ARG A 15 -13.68 -15.32 16.05
CA ARG A 15 -14.30 -14.27 16.88
C ARG A 15 -15.77 -14.14 16.48
N PRO A 16 -16.71 -14.58 17.34
CA PRO A 16 -18.13 -14.43 17.05
C PRO A 16 -18.55 -12.97 17.17
N TYR A 17 -19.36 -12.49 16.23
CA TYR A 17 -19.93 -11.14 16.29
C TYR A 17 -21.22 -11.07 17.13
N ASN A 18 -21.71 -12.22 17.62
CA ASN A 18 -23.02 -12.37 18.28
C ASN A 18 -24.21 -11.86 17.42
N GLN A 19 -24.00 -11.82 16.10
CA GLN A 19 -24.98 -11.46 15.09
C GLN A 19 -25.21 -12.63 14.13
N SER A 20 -26.31 -12.60 13.40
CA SER A 20 -26.62 -13.53 12.32
C SER A 20 -27.05 -12.76 11.10
N ALA A 21 -26.66 -13.25 9.91
CA ALA A 21 -27.25 -12.82 8.66
C ALA A 21 -28.52 -13.63 8.42
N LEU A 22 -29.65 -12.93 8.36
CA LEU A 22 -30.91 -13.47 7.85
C LEU A 22 -30.92 -13.29 6.34
N ILE A 23 -30.94 -14.43 5.64
CA ILE A 23 -30.93 -14.49 4.18
C ILE A 23 -32.27 -15.02 3.69
N ALA A 24 -32.88 -14.31 2.75
CA ALA A 24 -34.12 -14.71 2.12
C ALA A 24 -34.22 -14.14 0.70
N ASN A 25 -35.11 -14.68 -0.13
CA ASN A 25 -35.43 -14.06 -1.41
C ASN A 25 -36.69 -13.21 -1.26
N ILE A 26 -36.67 -11.99 -1.77
CA ILE A 26 -37.74 -11.01 -1.67
C ILE A 26 -38.22 -10.63 -3.06
N THR A 27 -39.53 -10.48 -3.24
CA THR A 27 -40.13 -9.97 -4.48
C THR A 27 -40.63 -8.53 -4.23
N PRO A 28 -39.94 -7.50 -4.75
CA PRO A 28 -40.43 -6.13 -4.73
C PRO A 28 -41.58 -5.88 -5.73
N SER A 29 -42.31 -4.78 -5.54
CA SER A 29 -43.37 -4.35 -6.45
C SER A 29 -42.84 -3.62 -7.67
N GLU A 30 -41.72 -2.94 -7.52
CA GLU A 30 -41.04 -2.21 -8.59
C GLU A 30 -39.83 -2.98 -9.10
N ALA A 31 -39.43 -2.68 -10.34
CA ALA A 31 -38.26 -3.29 -10.94
C ALA A 31 -36.98 -2.81 -10.26
N HIS A 32 -36.12 -3.72 -9.79
CA HIS A 32 -34.82 -3.33 -9.24
C HIS A 32 -33.82 -2.85 -10.31
N CYS A 33 -34.11 -3.04 -11.60
CA CYS A 33 -33.32 -2.52 -12.74
C CYS A 33 -31.81 -2.87 -12.66
N GLY A 34 -31.48 -4.06 -12.15
CA GLY A 34 -30.09 -4.48 -11.92
C GLY A 34 -29.35 -3.72 -10.81
N GLN A 35 -30.02 -2.89 -10.01
CA GLN A 35 -29.43 -2.13 -8.92
C GLN A 35 -29.45 -2.92 -7.61
N ALA A 36 -28.35 -2.85 -6.86
CA ALA A 36 -28.26 -3.34 -5.49
C ALA A 36 -28.46 -2.17 -4.51
N PHE A 37 -29.12 -2.46 -3.39
CA PHE A 37 -29.39 -1.47 -2.35
C PHE A 37 -28.78 -1.94 -1.04
N GLU A 38 -28.05 -1.05 -0.38
CA GLU A 38 -27.50 -1.29 0.96
C GLU A 38 -27.94 -0.18 1.90
N ARG A 39 -28.27 -0.56 3.13
CA ARG A 39 -28.66 0.35 4.21
C ARG A 39 -27.94 -0.05 5.50
N PHE A 40 -27.28 0.92 6.12
CA PHE A 40 -26.69 0.78 7.43
C PHE A 40 -27.71 1.21 8.48
N THR A 41 -27.93 0.36 9.48
CA THR A 41 -28.75 0.66 10.66
C THR A 41 -27.93 0.47 11.92
N ASP A 42 -28.46 0.93 13.05
CA ASP A 42 -27.82 0.76 14.37
C ASP A 42 -27.64 -0.72 14.75
N ASP A 43 -28.45 -1.62 14.17
CA ASP A 43 -28.43 -3.06 14.44
C ASP A 43 -27.56 -3.87 13.46
N GLY A 44 -27.02 -3.22 12.42
CA GLY A 44 -26.18 -3.85 11.40
C GLY A 44 -26.63 -3.54 9.96
N PRO A 45 -25.82 -3.90 8.97
CA PRO A 45 -26.13 -3.64 7.57
C PRO A 45 -27.23 -4.56 7.04
N MET A 46 -27.97 -4.04 6.07
CA MET A 46 -28.95 -4.76 5.28
C MET A 46 -28.73 -4.47 3.80
N ALA A 47 -28.78 -5.52 2.98
CA ALA A 47 -28.67 -5.41 1.53
C ALA A 47 -29.79 -6.18 0.81
N LEU A 48 -30.29 -5.61 -0.29
CA LEU A 48 -31.10 -6.29 -1.30
C LEU A 48 -30.31 -6.32 -2.61
N LEU A 49 -29.92 -7.52 -3.02
CA LEU A 49 -29.12 -7.75 -4.22
C LEU A 49 -30.02 -8.22 -5.37
N PRO A 50 -29.91 -7.66 -6.58
CA PRO A 50 -30.78 -8.00 -7.70
C PRO A 50 -30.58 -9.45 -8.16
N LEU A 51 -31.69 -10.14 -8.45
CA LEU A 51 -31.75 -11.48 -9.02
C LEU A 51 -32.61 -11.46 -10.30
N PRO A 52 -32.53 -12.49 -11.16
CA PRO A 52 -33.48 -12.64 -12.27
C PRO A 52 -34.95 -12.61 -11.81
N GLU A 53 -35.86 -12.32 -12.73
CA GLU A 53 -37.32 -12.33 -12.49
C GLU A 53 -37.80 -11.28 -11.48
N ASN A 54 -37.10 -10.15 -11.40
CA ASN A 54 -37.40 -9.06 -10.47
C ASN A 54 -37.44 -9.51 -9.00
N ARG A 55 -36.48 -10.33 -8.59
CA ARG A 55 -36.32 -10.76 -7.21
C ARG A 55 -35.07 -10.13 -6.60
N CYS A 56 -35.00 -10.13 -5.28
CA CYS A 56 -33.83 -9.69 -4.56
C CYS A 56 -33.38 -10.75 -3.56
N ALA A 57 -32.07 -10.97 -3.44
CA ALA A 57 -31.50 -11.66 -2.30
C ALA A 57 -31.35 -10.66 -1.15
N LEU A 58 -32.08 -10.88 -0.06
CA LEU A 58 -31.93 -10.18 1.20
C LEU A 58 -30.74 -10.76 1.96
N VAL A 59 -29.89 -9.87 2.46
CA VAL A 59 -28.91 -10.16 3.51
C VAL A 59 -29.15 -9.13 4.61
N TRP A 60 -29.69 -9.56 5.75
CA TRP A 60 -30.02 -8.67 6.85
C TRP A 60 -29.29 -9.08 8.13
N THR A 61 -28.36 -8.25 8.58
CA THR A 61 -27.61 -8.51 9.81
C THR A 61 -28.43 -8.10 11.03
N ARG A 62 -28.63 -9.03 11.96
CA ARG A 62 -29.35 -8.78 13.22
C ARG A 62 -28.70 -9.51 14.38
N ALA A 63 -28.88 -8.98 15.59
CA ALA A 63 -28.43 -9.64 16.81
C ALA A 63 -29.12 -11.01 16.99
N GLY A 64 -28.43 -11.99 17.57
CA GLY A 64 -28.84 -13.40 17.55
C GLY A 64 -30.27 -13.70 18.04
N MET A 65 -30.78 -13.01 19.07
CA MET A 65 -32.16 -13.22 19.54
C MET A 65 -33.20 -12.64 18.57
N ASP A 66 -32.93 -11.47 18.02
CA ASP A 66 -33.85 -10.80 17.14
C ASP A 66 -33.88 -11.45 15.74
N ALA A 67 -32.72 -11.90 15.25
CA ALA A 67 -32.63 -12.68 14.02
C ALA A 67 -33.50 -13.96 14.08
N ARG A 68 -33.49 -14.66 15.24
CA ARG A 68 -34.34 -15.84 15.47
C ARG A 68 -35.83 -15.49 15.44
N ARG A 69 -36.23 -14.43 16.14
CA ARG A 69 -37.61 -13.92 16.09
C ARG A 69 -38.04 -13.64 14.65
N LEU A 70 -37.24 -12.90 13.90
CA LEU A 70 -37.53 -12.55 12.49
C LEU A 70 -37.63 -13.76 11.56
N ALA A 71 -36.90 -14.85 11.84
CA ALA A 71 -36.99 -16.09 11.08
C ALA A 71 -38.29 -16.87 11.35
N GLU A 72 -38.92 -16.66 12.51
CA GLU A 72 -40.08 -17.43 12.99
C GLU A 72 -41.42 -16.71 12.85
N ILE A 73 -41.45 -15.36 12.86
CA ILE A 73 -42.69 -14.59 12.68
C ILE A 73 -43.36 -14.88 11.34
N ASP A 74 -44.66 -14.61 11.20
CA ASP A 74 -45.36 -14.80 9.93
C ASP A 74 -44.84 -13.86 8.82
N GLU A 75 -45.11 -14.23 7.57
CA GLU A 75 -44.64 -13.51 6.39
C GLU A 75 -45.12 -12.04 6.37
N ARG A 76 -46.37 -11.77 6.75
CA ARG A 76 -46.91 -10.41 6.69
C ARG A 76 -46.25 -9.51 7.72
N ALA A 77 -46.05 -9.99 8.94
CA ALA A 77 -45.32 -9.28 9.98
C ALA A 77 -43.86 -9.03 9.57
N PHE A 78 -43.20 -10.04 8.98
CA PHE A 78 -41.83 -9.90 8.50
C PHE A 78 -41.68 -8.86 7.40
N LEU A 79 -42.54 -8.90 6.39
CA LEU A 79 -42.51 -7.93 5.28
C LEU A 79 -42.79 -6.52 5.77
N ALA A 80 -43.70 -6.33 6.74
CA ALA A 80 -43.97 -5.03 7.33
C ALA A 80 -42.74 -4.47 8.08
N GLU A 81 -42.07 -5.31 8.88
CA GLU A 81 -40.86 -4.91 9.60
C GLU A 81 -39.70 -4.62 8.64
N LEU A 82 -39.46 -5.51 7.66
CA LEU A 82 -38.47 -5.31 6.62
C LEU A 82 -38.74 -4.04 5.81
N GLN A 83 -40.00 -3.77 5.44
CA GLN A 83 -40.40 -2.54 4.75
C GLN A 83 -40.12 -1.30 5.59
N GLY A 84 -40.44 -1.35 6.90
CA GLY A 84 -40.20 -0.24 7.82
C GLY A 84 -38.72 0.12 7.94
N VAL A 85 -37.85 -0.90 7.94
CA VAL A 85 -36.40 -0.70 8.05
C VAL A 85 -35.78 -0.35 6.70
N PHE A 86 -36.15 -1.03 5.62
CA PHE A 86 -35.57 -0.81 4.28
C PHE A 86 -36.06 0.50 3.65
N GLY A 87 -37.35 0.80 3.78
CA GLY A 87 -38.04 1.90 3.10
C GLY A 87 -38.65 1.47 1.76
N TYR A 88 -39.05 2.42 0.91
CA TYR A 88 -39.89 2.18 -0.28
C TYR A 88 -39.16 2.34 -1.63
N ARG A 89 -37.82 2.26 -1.66
CA ARG A 89 -37.03 2.46 -2.89
C ARG A 89 -37.27 1.39 -3.97
N LEU A 90 -37.80 0.24 -3.59
CA LEU A 90 -38.22 -0.85 -4.48
C LEU A 90 -39.74 -1.02 -4.47
N GLY A 91 -40.46 0.04 -4.13
CA GLY A 91 -41.87 0.01 -3.80
C GLY A 91 -42.19 -0.89 -2.60
N THR A 92 -43.32 -1.59 -2.66
CA THR A 92 -43.76 -2.51 -1.62
C THR A 92 -43.12 -3.89 -1.77
N LEU A 93 -42.66 -4.46 -0.66
CA LEU A 93 -42.13 -5.83 -0.61
C LEU A 93 -43.31 -6.79 -0.51
N ARG A 94 -43.51 -7.60 -1.55
CA ARG A 94 -44.74 -8.38 -1.74
C ARG A 94 -44.66 -9.80 -1.19
N GLN A 95 -43.50 -10.41 -1.29
CA GLN A 95 -43.30 -11.82 -0.95
C GLN A 95 -41.91 -12.03 -0.38
N VAL A 96 -41.81 -12.96 0.57
CA VAL A 96 -40.54 -13.49 1.07
C VAL A 96 -40.50 -15.01 0.96
N GLY A 97 -39.37 -15.55 0.51
CA GLY A 97 -39.11 -16.99 0.49
C GLY A 97 -38.67 -17.53 1.87
N ALA A 98 -38.16 -18.75 1.89
CA ALA A 98 -37.60 -19.33 3.10
C ALA A 98 -36.48 -18.44 3.69
N ARG A 99 -36.56 -18.22 5.00
CA ARG A 99 -35.59 -17.41 5.76
C ARG A 99 -34.56 -18.33 6.39
N HIS A 100 -33.29 -18.07 6.11
CA HIS A 100 -32.17 -18.85 6.62
C HIS A 100 -31.28 -17.97 7.50
N LEU A 101 -30.88 -18.48 8.66
CA LEU A 101 -29.99 -17.78 9.57
C LEU A 101 -28.57 -18.36 9.49
N TYR A 102 -27.61 -17.46 9.32
CA TYR A 102 -26.19 -17.80 9.31
C TYR A 102 -25.48 -17.01 10.41
N PRO A 103 -24.94 -17.67 11.46
CA PRO A 103 -24.23 -16.98 12.53
C PRO A 103 -22.96 -16.33 11.97
N LEU A 104 -22.76 -15.05 12.24
CA LEU A 104 -21.62 -14.29 11.75
C LEU A 104 -20.44 -14.42 12.71
N SER A 105 -19.30 -14.83 12.16
CA SER A 105 -18.03 -14.84 12.88
C SER A 105 -16.90 -14.47 11.93
N LEU A 106 -15.89 -13.77 12.47
CA LEU A 106 -14.60 -13.63 11.83
C LEU A 106 -13.82 -14.92 12.05
N VAL A 107 -13.33 -15.51 10.97
CA VAL A 107 -12.42 -16.66 11.04
C VAL A 107 -11.15 -16.25 10.33
N GLU A 108 -10.02 -16.29 11.05
CA GLU A 108 -8.70 -15.95 10.52
C GLU A 108 -7.74 -17.11 10.74
N ALA A 109 -6.97 -17.47 9.72
CA ALA A 109 -5.87 -18.42 9.86
C ALA A 109 -4.77 -17.79 10.72
N GLN A 110 -4.32 -18.54 11.73
CA GLN A 110 -3.25 -18.11 12.63
C GLN A 110 -1.88 -18.08 11.93
N GLU A 111 -1.77 -18.81 10.81
CA GLU A 111 -0.61 -18.87 9.95
C GLU A 111 -1.09 -18.75 8.50
N GLN A 112 -0.55 -17.79 7.76
CA GLN A 112 -0.92 -17.55 6.36
C GLN A 112 0.24 -17.80 5.39
N VAL A 113 1.46 -17.92 5.90
CA VAL A 113 2.66 -18.16 5.09
C VAL A 113 3.53 -19.19 5.79
N ARG A 114 3.96 -20.19 5.02
CA ARG A 114 5.00 -21.19 5.36
C ARG A 114 5.90 -21.34 4.13
N SER A 115 7.09 -21.90 4.29
CA SER A 115 7.93 -22.28 3.15
C SER A 115 7.11 -23.05 2.11
N HIS A 116 7.06 -22.53 0.88
CA HIS A 116 6.32 -23.07 -0.27
C HIS A 116 4.79 -23.13 -0.12
N LEU A 117 4.19 -22.39 0.83
CA LEU A 117 2.75 -22.35 1.04
C LEU A 117 2.27 -20.95 1.39
N VAL A 118 1.26 -20.48 0.66
CA VAL A 118 0.49 -19.29 1.01
C VAL A 118 -0.97 -19.69 1.18
N VAL A 119 -1.57 -19.30 2.30
CA VAL A 119 -3.00 -19.43 2.57
C VAL A 119 -3.63 -18.06 2.26
N LEU A 120 -4.63 -18.02 1.38
CA LEU A 120 -5.25 -16.78 0.90
C LEU A 120 -6.76 -16.89 0.75
N GLY A 121 -7.44 -15.76 0.60
CA GLY A 121 -8.89 -15.67 0.43
C GLY A 121 -9.64 -16.33 1.59
N ASN A 122 -10.75 -17.00 1.27
CA ASN A 122 -11.56 -17.70 2.27
C ASN A 122 -10.82 -18.78 3.09
N ALA A 123 -9.65 -19.25 2.65
CA ALA A 123 -8.82 -20.14 3.46
C ALA A 123 -8.06 -19.38 4.57
N ALA A 124 -7.65 -18.14 4.29
CA ALA A 124 -6.95 -17.25 5.21
C ALA A 124 -7.90 -16.47 6.10
N HIS A 125 -8.96 -15.90 5.53
CA HIS A 125 -9.97 -15.15 6.24
C HIS A 125 -11.34 -15.43 5.64
N SER A 126 -12.23 -16.06 6.41
CA SER A 126 -13.61 -16.25 5.97
C SER A 126 -14.47 -15.09 6.49
N LEU A 127 -14.86 -14.21 5.58
CA LEU A 127 -15.96 -13.27 5.80
C LEU A 127 -17.25 -13.90 5.29
N HIS A 128 -18.27 -13.92 6.12
CA HIS A 128 -19.60 -14.37 5.73
C HIS A 128 -20.15 -13.45 4.62
N PRO A 129 -21.13 -13.88 3.81
CA PRO A 129 -21.58 -13.15 2.62
C PRO A 129 -22.26 -11.82 2.97
N ILE A 130 -21.46 -10.83 3.33
CA ILE A 130 -21.82 -9.42 3.36
C ILE A 130 -21.73 -8.98 1.89
N ALA A 131 -22.86 -9.02 1.19
CA ALA A 131 -23.00 -8.52 -0.18
C ALA A 131 -21.97 -9.05 -1.20
N GLY A 132 -21.46 -10.29 -1.03
CA GLY A 132 -20.47 -10.88 -1.95
C GLY A 132 -19.03 -10.35 -1.81
N GLN A 133 -18.74 -9.51 -0.81
CA GLN A 133 -17.41 -8.91 -0.64
C GLN A 133 -16.30 -9.92 -0.35
N GLY A 134 -16.60 -11.06 0.29
CA GLY A 134 -15.60 -12.09 0.60
C GLY A 134 -14.89 -12.67 -0.63
N PHE A 135 -15.60 -12.79 -1.76
CA PHE A 135 -15.00 -13.25 -3.02
C PHE A 135 -14.10 -12.17 -3.64
N ASN A 136 -14.55 -10.91 -3.66
CA ASN A 136 -13.76 -9.79 -4.16
C ASN A 136 -12.47 -9.58 -3.35
N LEU A 137 -12.53 -9.78 -2.02
CA LEU A 137 -11.34 -9.77 -1.17
C LEU A 137 -10.39 -10.92 -1.53
N SER A 138 -10.91 -12.14 -1.71
CA SER A 138 -10.09 -13.28 -2.14
C SER A 138 -9.38 -13.04 -3.47
N LEU A 139 -10.05 -12.39 -4.44
CA LEU A 139 -9.42 -12.01 -5.71
C LEU A 139 -8.32 -10.96 -5.54
N ARG A 140 -8.49 -10.01 -4.61
CA ARG A 140 -7.45 -9.02 -4.28
C ARG A 140 -6.23 -9.68 -3.63
N ASP A 141 -6.43 -10.72 -2.81
CA ASP A 141 -5.30 -11.47 -2.24
C ASP A 141 -4.52 -12.21 -3.33
N VAL A 142 -5.23 -12.84 -4.27
CA VAL A 142 -4.63 -13.53 -5.42
C VAL A 142 -3.84 -12.55 -6.29
N GLN A 143 -4.42 -11.39 -6.60
CA GLN A 143 -3.74 -10.34 -7.36
C GLN A 143 -2.46 -9.89 -6.64
N SER A 144 -2.54 -9.64 -5.33
CA SER A 144 -1.40 -9.18 -4.53
C SER A 144 -0.28 -10.22 -4.49
N LEU A 145 -0.62 -11.51 -4.38
CA LEU A 145 0.34 -12.59 -4.46
C LEU A 145 0.94 -12.71 -5.86
N ALA A 146 0.13 -12.62 -6.91
CA ALA A 146 0.59 -12.67 -8.29
C ALA A 146 1.58 -11.54 -8.59
N ASP A 147 1.27 -10.31 -8.18
CA ASP A 147 2.16 -9.16 -8.35
C ASP A 147 3.50 -9.39 -7.61
N GLY A 148 3.46 -9.97 -6.41
CA GLY A 148 4.66 -10.33 -5.65
C GLY A 148 5.48 -11.47 -6.29
N LEU A 149 4.82 -12.48 -6.87
CA LEU A 149 5.47 -13.59 -7.56
C LEU A 149 6.03 -13.18 -8.93
N LEU A 150 5.36 -12.25 -9.60
CA LEU A 150 5.73 -11.74 -10.92
C LEU A 150 6.75 -10.60 -10.86
N ALA A 151 7.23 -10.23 -9.68
CA ALA A 151 8.33 -9.27 -9.47
C ALA A 151 9.70 -9.82 -9.95
N GLY A 152 9.73 -10.49 -11.11
CA GLY A 152 10.93 -10.89 -11.83
C GLY A 152 11.56 -9.73 -12.61
N PRO A 153 12.68 -9.95 -13.32
CA PRO A 153 13.43 -8.91 -14.04
C PRO A 153 12.63 -8.15 -15.11
N GLU A 154 11.60 -8.79 -15.67
CA GLU A 154 10.74 -8.20 -16.70
C GLU A 154 9.58 -7.36 -16.14
N ALA A 155 9.37 -7.35 -14.81
CA ALA A 155 8.34 -6.53 -14.19
C ALA A 155 8.61 -5.03 -14.43
N PRO A 156 7.55 -4.21 -14.58
CA PRO A 156 7.67 -2.75 -14.59
C PRO A 156 8.50 -2.25 -13.41
N PHE A 157 9.19 -1.12 -13.60
CA PHE A 157 9.95 -0.54 -12.50
C PHE A 157 9.02 0.07 -11.47
N GLU A 158 9.39 -0.01 -10.19
CA GLU A 158 8.71 0.76 -9.18
C GLU A 158 8.89 2.27 -9.42
N PRO A 159 7.83 3.07 -9.27
CA PRO A 159 7.92 4.52 -9.42
C PRO A 159 8.85 5.20 -8.41
N ARG A 160 9.14 4.54 -7.29
CA ARG A 160 10.03 5.07 -6.24
C ARG A 160 11.33 4.29 -6.21
N VAL A 161 12.37 4.94 -6.70
CA VAL A 161 13.75 4.48 -6.59
C VAL A 161 14.55 5.37 -5.63
N SER A 162 15.62 4.81 -5.09
CA SER A 162 16.60 5.54 -4.28
C SER A 162 17.97 5.49 -4.94
N ALA A 163 18.65 6.64 -4.99
CA ALA A 163 20.07 6.71 -5.32
C ALA A 163 20.90 6.35 -4.08
N LEU A 164 21.29 5.09 -3.96
CA LEU A 164 22.10 4.59 -2.86
C LEU A 164 23.57 4.95 -3.07
N SER A 165 24.10 5.75 -2.15
CA SER A 165 25.53 6.05 -2.09
C SER A 165 26.37 4.82 -1.72
N MET A 166 27.68 4.89 -1.97
CA MET A 166 28.63 3.87 -1.50
C MET A 166 28.65 3.70 0.03
N ALA A 167 28.29 4.75 0.79
CA ALA A 167 28.14 4.61 2.25
C ALA A 167 26.92 3.75 2.60
N SER A 168 25.79 3.98 1.93
CA SER A 168 24.57 3.19 2.10
C SER A 168 24.76 1.73 1.69
N GLN A 169 25.44 1.49 0.56
CA GLN A 169 25.82 0.14 0.13
C GLN A 169 26.62 -0.59 1.21
N ARG A 170 27.67 0.03 1.77
CA ARG A 170 28.50 -0.58 2.83
C ARG A 170 27.70 -0.94 4.08
N ILE A 171 26.67 -0.16 4.42
CA ILE A 171 25.75 -0.50 5.52
C ILE A 171 24.93 -1.74 5.15
N LEU A 172 24.35 -1.78 3.95
CA LEU A 172 23.56 -2.91 3.46
C LEU A 172 24.39 -4.21 3.32
N GLU A 173 25.66 -4.10 2.97
CA GLU A 173 26.62 -5.22 2.95
C GLU A 173 26.87 -5.74 4.36
N ARG A 174 27.13 -4.84 5.33
CA ARG A 174 27.39 -5.23 6.73
C ARG A 174 26.23 -5.92 7.40
N VAL A 175 25.00 -5.51 7.09
CA VAL A 175 23.81 -6.19 7.62
C VAL A 175 23.50 -7.49 6.85
N GLY A 176 24.13 -7.74 5.71
CA GLY A 176 23.93 -8.92 4.88
C GLY A 176 22.75 -8.84 3.91
N ALA A 177 22.21 -7.65 3.67
CA ALA A 177 21.07 -7.45 2.75
C ALA A 177 21.50 -7.18 1.30
N TRP A 178 22.74 -6.72 1.08
CA TRP A 178 23.20 -6.29 -0.25
C TRP A 178 23.18 -7.41 -1.31
N GLN A 179 23.54 -8.63 -0.93
CA GLN A 179 23.51 -9.77 -1.86
C GLN A 179 22.10 -9.99 -2.44
N HIS A 180 21.09 -9.94 -1.58
CA HIS A 180 19.69 -10.11 -1.97
C HIS A 180 19.16 -8.97 -2.85
N ILE A 181 19.69 -7.75 -2.69
CA ILE A 181 19.40 -6.61 -3.56
C ILE A 181 20.00 -6.84 -4.95
N ARG A 182 21.27 -7.25 -5.00
CA ARG A 182 22.00 -7.51 -6.24
C ARG A 182 21.39 -8.64 -7.08
N GLU A 183 20.86 -9.67 -6.43
CA GLU A 183 20.21 -10.81 -7.08
C GLU A 183 18.84 -10.45 -7.71
N ARG A 184 18.22 -9.35 -7.29
CA ARG A 184 16.93 -8.89 -7.81
C ARG A 184 17.09 -7.89 -8.94
N ARG A 185 17.39 -6.63 -8.62
CA ARG A 185 17.57 -5.56 -9.60
C ARG A 185 18.27 -4.36 -8.97
N LEU A 186 19.31 -3.87 -9.63
CA LEU A 186 19.98 -2.62 -9.30
C LEU A 186 20.60 -2.02 -10.56
N SER A 187 20.83 -0.72 -10.56
CA SER A 187 21.45 0.01 -11.67
C SER A 187 22.64 0.82 -11.16
N PRO A 188 23.89 0.40 -11.40
CA PRO A 188 25.07 1.20 -11.09
C PRO A 188 25.16 2.41 -12.01
N TYR A 189 25.68 3.52 -11.47
CA TYR A 189 26.00 4.69 -12.29
C TYR A 189 27.41 5.21 -11.96
N SER A 190 28.16 5.56 -13.01
CA SER A 190 29.54 6.02 -12.92
C SER A 190 29.66 7.52 -13.07
N ASP A 191 28.65 8.19 -13.62
CA ASP A 191 28.72 9.60 -13.98
C ASP A 191 27.53 10.37 -13.44
N MET A 192 27.75 11.64 -13.13
CA MET A 192 26.71 12.57 -12.72
C MET A 192 26.91 13.92 -13.40
N HIS A 193 25.91 14.35 -14.15
CA HIS A 193 25.89 15.64 -14.83
C HIS A 193 24.79 16.52 -14.24
N VAL A 194 25.18 17.68 -13.74
CA VAL A 194 24.27 18.66 -13.15
C VAL A 194 24.43 19.99 -13.87
N TRP A 195 23.34 20.58 -14.35
CA TRP A 195 23.41 21.89 -15.01
C TRP A 195 22.23 22.79 -14.69
N ASP A 196 22.46 24.08 -14.83
CA ASP A 196 21.43 25.11 -14.76
C ASP A 196 20.78 25.28 -16.13
N GLY A 197 19.46 25.15 -16.17
CA GLY A 197 18.66 25.27 -17.38
C GLY A 197 18.45 26.69 -17.89
N SER A 198 18.67 27.70 -17.03
CA SER A 198 18.54 29.13 -17.36
C SER A 198 19.91 29.81 -17.50
N GLY A 199 20.97 29.16 -17.04
CA GLY A 199 22.35 29.63 -17.06
C GLY A 199 23.29 28.77 -17.91
N THR A 200 24.60 29.02 -17.78
CA THR A 200 25.66 28.22 -18.41
C THR A 200 26.42 27.35 -17.40
N GLY A 201 26.01 27.38 -16.13
CA GLY A 201 26.63 26.62 -15.05
C GLY A 201 26.40 25.12 -15.23
N GLN A 202 27.48 24.34 -15.18
CA GLN A 202 27.42 22.89 -15.22
C GLN A 202 28.53 22.28 -14.38
N ILE A 203 28.25 21.10 -13.81
CA ILE A 203 29.17 20.31 -13.01
C ILE A 203 29.07 18.86 -13.49
N HIS A 204 30.23 18.22 -13.65
CA HIS A 204 30.35 16.79 -13.96
C HIS A 204 31.20 16.10 -12.90
N PHE A 205 30.72 14.95 -12.44
CA PHE A 205 31.46 14.04 -11.58
C PHE A 205 31.52 12.67 -12.25
N SER A 206 32.66 11.99 -12.14
CA SER A 206 32.82 10.61 -12.59
C SER A 206 33.40 9.76 -11.46
N ALA A 207 33.10 8.46 -11.47
CA ALA A 207 33.62 7.52 -10.48
C ALA A 207 35.15 7.48 -10.51
N ALA A 208 35.74 7.60 -11.72
CA ALA A 208 37.17 7.68 -11.91
C ALA A 208 37.82 8.88 -11.17
N SER A 209 37.17 10.04 -11.15
CA SER A 209 37.71 11.24 -10.48
C SER A 209 37.81 11.10 -8.95
N VAL A 210 37.01 10.19 -8.37
CA VAL A 210 37.02 9.85 -6.94
C VAL A 210 37.61 8.47 -6.65
N HIS A 211 38.23 7.84 -7.65
CA HIS A 211 38.89 6.53 -7.56
C HIS A 211 37.94 5.42 -7.07
N ALA A 212 36.68 5.48 -7.51
CA ALA A 212 35.66 4.48 -7.26
C ALA A 212 35.28 3.76 -8.57
N GLU A 213 34.73 2.55 -8.45
CA GLU A 213 34.18 1.83 -9.61
C GLU A 213 32.85 2.46 -10.07
N VAL A 214 32.04 2.92 -9.12
CA VAL A 214 30.74 3.56 -9.34
C VAL A 214 30.56 4.70 -8.34
N LEU A 215 29.71 5.68 -8.68
CA LEU A 215 29.30 6.74 -7.75
C LEU A 215 28.21 6.25 -6.79
N GLY A 216 27.36 5.33 -7.26
CA GLY A 216 26.30 4.72 -6.48
C GLY A 216 25.43 3.79 -7.31
N HIS A 217 24.29 3.42 -6.75
CA HIS A 217 23.32 2.53 -7.37
C HIS A 217 21.91 3.12 -7.29
N ILE A 218 21.20 3.15 -8.40
CA ILE A 218 19.76 3.38 -8.41
C ILE A 218 19.08 2.04 -8.13
N VAL A 219 18.27 1.99 -7.06
CA VAL A 219 17.62 0.76 -6.61
C VAL A 219 16.16 1.07 -6.27
N GLU A 220 15.26 0.21 -6.73
CA GLU A 220 13.84 0.26 -6.38
C GLU A 220 13.65 0.10 -4.86
N ASN A 221 12.80 0.91 -4.26
CA ASN A 221 12.67 0.94 -2.81
C ASN A 221 12.22 -0.41 -2.24
N ARG A 222 11.32 -1.13 -2.93
CA ARG A 222 10.93 -2.48 -2.55
C ARG A 222 12.07 -3.47 -2.61
N VAL A 223 12.95 -3.40 -3.60
CA VAL A 223 14.10 -4.31 -3.67
C VAL A 223 15.00 -4.17 -2.44
N VAL A 224 15.19 -2.95 -1.95
CA VAL A 224 15.91 -2.69 -0.69
C VAL A 224 15.17 -3.28 0.51
N GLN A 225 13.85 -3.07 0.59
CA GLN A 225 13.00 -3.60 1.68
C GLN A 225 13.00 -5.13 1.68
N ASP A 226 12.83 -5.76 0.53
CA ASP A 226 12.82 -7.21 0.36
C ASP A 226 14.18 -7.82 0.72
N GLY A 227 15.28 -7.16 0.34
CA GLY A 227 16.61 -7.59 0.75
C GLY A 227 16.81 -7.54 2.28
N LEU A 228 16.30 -6.50 2.94
CA LEU A 228 16.32 -6.40 4.40
C LEU A 228 15.39 -7.41 5.08
N LEU A 229 14.19 -7.63 4.53
CA LEU A 229 13.22 -8.60 5.05
C LEU A 229 13.72 -10.03 4.91
N GLN A 230 14.38 -10.37 3.79
CA GLN A 230 15.02 -11.66 3.59
C GLN A 230 16.07 -11.90 4.69
N ARG A 231 16.94 -10.91 4.92
CA ARG A 231 17.94 -11.01 5.97
C ARG A 231 17.33 -11.12 7.36
N LEU A 232 16.23 -10.42 7.62
CA LEU A 232 15.50 -10.47 8.88
C LEU A 232 14.91 -11.86 9.13
N HIS A 233 14.38 -12.51 8.10
CA HIS A 233 13.88 -13.88 8.16
C HIS A 233 14.96 -14.87 8.62
N ASP A 234 16.18 -14.70 8.11
CA ASP A 234 17.33 -15.54 8.45
C ASP A 234 18.03 -15.11 9.76
N SER A 235 17.37 -14.32 10.61
CA SER A 235 17.92 -13.79 11.85
C SER A 235 17.12 -14.22 13.07
N GLU A 236 17.70 -14.08 14.26
CA GLU A 236 17.01 -14.33 15.53
C GLU A 236 16.05 -13.21 15.93
N ILE A 237 15.94 -12.14 15.12
CA ILE A 237 15.10 -10.98 15.42
C ILE A 237 13.64 -11.36 15.20
N GLY A 238 12.84 -11.29 16.26
CA GLY A 238 11.40 -11.52 16.18
C GLY A 238 10.68 -10.41 15.42
N LEU A 239 9.93 -10.78 14.38
CA LEU A 239 9.06 -9.87 13.63
C LEU A 239 7.60 -10.03 14.07
N LEU A 240 7.00 -8.97 14.59
CA LEU A 240 5.57 -8.93 14.90
C LEU A 240 4.81 -8.25 13.75
N ALA A 241 4.34 -9.06 12.79
CA ALA A 241 3.52 -8.56 11.68
C ALA A 241 2.20 -7.97 12.19
N ASN A 242 1.70 -6.95 11.47
CA ASN A 242 0.44 -6.26 11.76
C ASN A 242 0.31 -5.69 13.19
N ALA A 243 1.45 -5.45 13.87
CA ALA A 243 1.51 -4.91 15.22
C ALA A 243 1.35 -3.38 15.23
N ARG A 244 0.12 -2.88 15.06
CA ARG A 244 -0.16 -1.44 15.13
C ARG A 244 -0.10 -0.96 16.58
N LEU A 245 0.77 0.00 16.85
CA LEU A 245 0.87 0.66 18.16
C LEU A 245 -0.31 1.60 18.40
N GLU A 246 -1.01 1.43 19.52
CA GLU A 246 -2.12 2.32 19.93
C GLU A 246 -1.77 3.21 21.10
N GLN A 247 -1.07 2.67 22.09
CA GLN A 247 -0.67 3.43 23.27
C GLN A 247 0.79 3.16 23.61
N MET A 248 1.45 4.18 24.13
CA MET A 248 2.82 4.09 24.62
C MET A 248 2.94 4.97 25.85
N ARG A 249 3.42 4.39 26.95
CA ARG A 249 3.64 5.13 28.19
C ARG A 249 4.90 4.64 28.88
N ARG A 250 5.51 5.52 29.65
CA ARG A 250 6.65 5.17 30.48
C ARG A 250 6.17 4.48 31.76
N SER A 251 6.89 3.45 32.20
CA SER A 251 6.57 2.62 33.36
C SER A 251 7.86 2.27 34.11
N GLY A 252 8.32 3.19 34.97
CA GLY A 252 9.66 3.10 35.57
C GLY A 252 10.73 3.36 34.51
N ASP A 253 11.72 2.47 34.44
CA ASP A 253 12.82 2.56 33.46
C ASP A 253 12.43 2.05 32.07
N ASP A 254 11.29 1.36 31.94
CA ASP A 254 10.82 0.78 30.68
C ASP A 254 9.72 1.60 30.00
N TRP A 255 9.57 1.35 28.71
CA TRP A 255 8.38 1.70 27.94
C TRP A 255 7.40 0.53 27.92
N LEU A 256 6.13 0.82 28.19
CA LEU A 256 5.01 -0.08 27.99
C LEU A 256 4.27 0.33 26.72
N LEU A 257 4.18 -0.60 25.77
CA LEU A 257 3.52 -0.45 24.49
C LEU A 257 2.27 -1.31 24.47
N THR A 258 1.14 -0.73 24.07
CA THR A 258 -0.12 -1.46 23.84
C THR A 258 -0.42 -1.48 22.35
N LEU A 259 -0.57 -2.68 21.80
CA LEU A 259 -0.92 -2.90 20.40
C LEU A 259 -2.44 -2.93 20.21
N ALA A 260 -2.89 -2.70 18.98
CA ALA A 260 -4.31 -2.65 18.61
C ALA A 260 -5.08 -3.97 18.85
N ASP A 261 -4.37 -5.09 18.94
CA ASP A 261 -4.95 -6.39 19.27
C ASP A 261 -4.98 -6.69 20.77
N GLY A 262 -4.61 -5.71 21.61
CA GLY A 262 -4.58 -5.81 23.07
C GLY A 262 -3.30 -6.39 23.64
N ARG A 263 -2.36 -6.89 22.81
CA ARG A 263 -1.04 -7.33 23.31
C ARG A 263 -0.29 -6.16 23.92
N THR A 264 0.47 -6.46 24.98
CA THR A 264 1.34 -5.49 25.64
C THR A 264 2.79 -5.92 25.56
N LEU A 265 3.67 -4.98 25.26
CA LEU A 265 5.11 -5.19 25.16
C LEU A 265 5.82 -4.25 26.13
N ARG A 266 6.92 -4.72 26.71
CA ARG A 266 7.82 -3.91 27.52
C ARG A 266 9.19 -3.87 26.88
N ALA A 267 9.78 -2.69 26.82
CA ALA A 267 11.12 -2.51 26.30
C ALA A 267 11.85 -1.36 27.02
N PRO A 268 13.13 -1.54 27.41
CA PRO A 268 13.92 -0.46 28.00
C PRO A 268 14.32 0.60 26.95
N LEU A 269 14.34 0.22 25.67
CA LEU A 269 14.62 1.10 24.55
C LEU A 269 13.62 0.86 23.42
N VAL A 270 13.04 1.96 22.91
CA VAL A 270 12.21 1.96 21.71
C VAL A 270 12.93 2.77 20.62
N ILE A 271 13.06 2.19 19.43
CA ILE A 271 13.57 2.88 18.24
C ILE A 271 12.41 3.06 17.27
N ALA A 272 12.00 4.30 17.03
CA ALA A 272 10.95 4.63 16.09
C ALA A 272 11.52 4.82 14.69
N ALA A 273 11.13 3.93 13.78
CA ALA A 273 11.43 3.97 12.35
C ALA A 273 10.14 3.91 11.51
N ASP A 274 9.04 4.46 12.04
CA ASP A 274 7.67 4.34 11.53
C ASP A 274 7.24 5.49 10.61
N GLY A 275 8.22 6.11 9.94
CA GLY A 275 8.00 7.02 8.82
C GLY A 275 7.55 8.44 9.16
N ALA A 276 7.23 9.20 8.10
CA ALA A 276 6.85 10.61 8.13
C ALA A 276 5.75 10.95 9.14
N ASN A 277 4.83 10.02 9.34
CA ASN A 277 3.63 10.16 10.16
C ASN A 277 3.74 9.32 11.46
N SER A 278 4.96 9.17 11.99
CA SER A 278 5.30 8.39 13.17
C SER A 278 4.24 8.46 14.27
N ALA A 279 3.66 7.30 14.59
CA ALA A 279 2.75 7.13 15.71
C ALA A 279 3.50 7.29 17.03
N VAL A 280 4.72 6.77 17.12
CA VAL A 280 5.57 6.91 18.31
C VAL A 280 5.78 8.39 18.63
N ARG A 281 6.18 9.19 17.63
CA ARG A 281 6.41 10.63 17.81
C ARG A 281 5.16 11.37 18.29
N ARG A 282 3.98 11.02 17.76
CA ARG A 282 2.70 11.59 18.19
C ARG A 282 2.35 11.18 19.63
N LEU A 283 2.52 9.91 19.98
CA LEU A 283 2.19 9.37 21.30
C LEU A 283 3.12 9.87 22.41
N THR A 284 4.36 10.22 22.08
CA THR A 284 5.34 10.74 23.04
C THR A 284 5.37 12.27 23.10
N GLY A 285 4.52 12.96 22.32
CA GLY A 285 4.44 14.42 22.30
C GLY A 285 5.67 15.11 21.67
N CYS A 286 6.47 14.37 20.89
CA CYS A 286 7.64 14.91 20.21
C CYS A 286 7.20 15.89 19.10
N GLN A 287 7.37 17.19 19.35
CA GLN A 287 7.02 18.24 18.41
C GLN A 287 7.84 18.16 17.12
N THR A 288 7.22 18.46 15.99
CA THR A 288 7.88 18.63 14.69
C THR A 288 7.84 20.09 14.26
N ARG A 289 8.81 20.47 13.42
CA ARG A 289 8.71 21.62 12.53
C ARG A 289 8.47 21.07 11.13
N GLU A 290 7.49 21.62 10.43
CA GLU A 290 7.14 21.24 9.07
C GLU A 290 7.22 22.50 8.20
N TRP A 291 7.88 22.35 7.05
CA TRP A 291 7.94 23.37 6.02
C TRP A 291 7.43 22.74 4.73
N ASP A 292 6.45 23.39 4.12
CA ASP A 292 5.97 23.01 2.80
C ASP A 292 6.92 23.62 1.76
N TYR A 293 7.50 22.78 0.90
CA TYR A 293 8.33 23.28 -0.20
C TYR A 293 7.49 23.95 -1.29
N LEU A 294 6.15 23.85 -1.22
CA LEU A 294 5.22 24.31 -2.25
C LEU A 294 5.57 23.74 -3.63
N HIS A 295 6.10 22.51 -3.65
CA HIS A 295 6.48 21.77 -4.84
C HIS A 295 5.98 20.33 -4.73
N HIS A 296 5.61 19.75 -5.87
CA HIS A 296 5.31 18.34 -6.02
C HIS A 296 6.37 17.69 -6.92
N ALA A 297 6.68 16.42 -6.66
CA ALA A 297 7.52 15.60 -7.52
C ALA A 297 6.67 14.64 -8.34
N ILE A 298 6.77 14.75 -9.66
CA ILE A 298 6.28 13.71 -10.58
C ILE A 298 7.38 12.66 -10.72
N VAL A 299 7.02 11.41 -10.43
CA VAL A 299 7.91 10.25 -10.59
C VAL A 299 7.29 9.22 -11.51
N THR A 300 8.10 8.74 -12.45
CA THR A 300 7.77 7.62 -13.35
C THR A 300 9.05 7.09 -13.98
N SER A 301 8.99 5.90 -14.54
CA SER A 301 10.05 5.38 -15.41
C SER A 301 9.75 5.75 -16.86
N VAL A 302 10.78 6.15 -17.60
CA VAL A 302 10.68 6.55 -19.00
C VAL A 302 11.71 5.80 -19.83
N ARG A 303 11.35 5.54 -21.10
CA ARG A 303 12.26 4.97 -22.09
C ARG A 303 12.72 6.05 -23.06
N CYS A 304 14.02 6.23 -23.19
CA CYS A 304 14.65 7.20 -24.08
C CYS A 304 15.18 6.53 -25.36
N ALA A 305 15.29 7.31 -26.44
CA ALA A 305 15.86 6.86 -27.71
C ALA A 305 17.36 6.53 -27.56
N GLU A 306 18.11 7.38 -26.86
CA GLU A 306 19.54 7.18 -26.60
C GLU A 306 19.79 6.54 -25.23
N PRO A 307 20.87 5.76 -25.08
CA PRO A 307 21.21 5.17 -23.80
C PRO A 307 21.70 6.24 -22.82
N HIS A 308 21.38 6.08 -21.53
CA HIS A 308 21.78 6.98 -20.45
C HIS A 308 23.26 6.89 -20.07
N GLN A 309 24.02 5.95 -20.64
CA GLN A 309 25.47 5.77 -20.45
C GLN A 309 25.88 5.73 -18.97
N ALA A 310 25.18 4.92 -18.17
CA ALA A 310 25.35 4.84 -16.71
C ALA A 310 25.48 6.22 -16.00
N THR A 311 24.74 7.24 -16.46
CA THR A 311 24.86 8.63 -15.97
C THR A 311 23.57 9.07 -15.28
N ALA A 312 23.71 9.65 -14.09
CA ALA A 312 22.65 10.37 -13.40
C ALA A 312 22.63 11.85 -13.86
N TRP A 313 21.52 12.29 -14.42
CA TRP A 313 21.39 13.64 -14.96
C TRP A 313 20.48 14.48 -14.09
N GLN A 314 20.84 15.73 -13.84
CA GLN A 314 19.98 16.67 -13.13
C GLN A 314 20.06 18.06 -13.73
N ARG A 315 18.91 18.58 -14.15
CA ARG A 315 18.75 19.96 -14.61
C ARG A 315 18.02 20.76 -13.54
N PHE A 316 18.52 21.93 -13.19
CA PHE A 316 17.77 22.91 -12.42
C PHE A 316 16.98 23.80 -13.36
N THR A 317 15.70 24.01 -13.05
CA THR A 317 14.81 24.92 -13.79
C THR A 317 14.24 25.95 -12.83
N ASP A 318 13.61 26.99 -13.37
CA ASP A 318 12.96 28.03 -12.57
C ASP A 318 11.86 27.46 -11.65
N ASP A 319 11.21 26.37 -12.08
CA ASP A 319 10.15 25.68 -11.34
C ASP A 319 10.67 24.55 -10.43
N GLY A 320 11.98 24.26 -10.44
CA GLY A 320 12.56 23.18 -9.64
C GLY A 320 13.41 22.19 -10.46
N PRO A 321 14.05 21.22 -9.78
CA PRO A 321 14.94 20.25 -10.43
C PRO A 321 14.18 19.17 -11.19
N LEU A 322 14.77 18.76 -12.31
CA LEU A 322 14.40 17.58 -13.09
C LEU A 322 15.59 16.62 -13.13
N ALA A 323 15.42 15.43 -12.56
CA ALA A 323 16.43 14.38 -12.57
C ALA A 323 16.02 13.20 -13.45
N PHE A 324 17.00 12.62 -14.16
CA PHE A 324 16.91 11.33 -14.85
C PHE A 324 17.93 10.38 -14.22
N LEU A 325 17.43 9.36 -13.53
CA LEU A 325 18.22 8.37 -12.80
C LEU A 325 18.30 7.08 -13.64
N PRO A 326 19.50 6.59 -13.97
CA PRO A 326 19.68 5.50 -14.91
C PRO A 326 19.13 4.18 -14.35
N LEU A 327 18.34 3.46 -15.14
CA LEU A 327 17.79 2.15 -14.81
C LEU A 327 18.25 1.11 -15.83
N LEU A 328 18.63 -0.07 -15.32
CA LEU A 328 18.96 -1.23 -16.14
C LEU A 328 17.77 -2.18 -16.25
N ARG A 329 17.44 -2.57 -17.48
CA ARG A 329 16.54 -3.69 -17.78
C ARG A 329 17.23 -4.62 -18.76
N ASP A 330 17.54 -5.84 -18.34
CA ASP A 330 18.21 -6.86 -19.17
C ASP A 330 19.48 -6.35 -19.88
N GLY A 331 20.28 -5.56 -19.15
CA GLY A 331 21.50 -4.92 -19.68
C GLY A 331 21.26 -3.71 -20.59
N GLN A 332 20.02 -3.37 -20.93
CA GLN A 332 19.67 -2.18 -21.70
C GLN A 332 19.76 -0.92 -20.83
N GLN A 333 20.30 0.15 -21.42
CA GLN A 333 20.53 1.44 -20.76
C GLN A 333 19.60 2.54 -21.28
N HIS A 334 18.40 2.18 -21.74
CA HIS A 334 17.46 3.15 -22.32
C HIS A 334 16.38 3.61 -21.33
N TRP A 335 16.41 3.12 -20.09
CA TRP A 335 15.39 3.42 -19.11
C TRP A 335 15.92 4.36 -18.03
N CYS A 336 15.12 5.34 -17.65
CA CYS A 336 15.44 6.25 -16.55
C CYS A 336 14.23 6.36 -15.62
N SER A 337 14.45 6.38 -14.30
CA SER A 337 13.45 6.92 -13.37
C SER A 337 13.59 8.43 -13.37
N ILE A 338 12.50 9.16 -13.57
CA ILE A 338 12.51 10.61 -13.43
C ILE A 338 12.05 11.05 -12.05
N VAL A 339 12.59 12.19 -11.61
CA VAL A 339 12.03 12.98 -10.50
C VAL A 339 11.91 14.42 -10.98
N TRP A 340 10.71 14.82 -11.34
CA TRP A 340 10.41 16.17 -11.83
C TRP A 340 9.72 16.97 -10.74
N SER A 341 10.50 17.79 -10.04
CA SER A 341 9.97 18.70 -9.03
C SER A 341 9.49 19.98 -9.69
N THR A 342 8.23 20.35 -9.45
CA THR A 342 7.61 21.55 -10.00
C THR A 342 6.51 22.09 -9.07
N THR A 343 5.95 23.26 -9.39
CA THR A 343 4.85 23.83 -8.61
C THR A 343 3.59 22.94 -8.67
N PRO A 344 2.72 22.94 -7.65
CA PRO A 344 1.52 22.10 -7.62
C PRO A 344 0.62 22.25 -8.84
N ALA A 345 0.40 23.48 -9.32
CA ALA A 345 -0.43 23.76 -10.49
C ALA A 345 0.18 23.18 -11.79
N GLN A 346 1.50 23.32 -11.94
CA GLN A 346 2.21 22.77 -13.08
C GLN A 346 2.25 21.23 -13.02
N ALA A 347 2.41 20.65 -11.83
CA ALA A 347 2.35 19.21 -11.64
C ALA A 347 0.96 18.64 -12.00
N GLU A 348 -0.12 19.30 -11.57
CA GLU A 348 -1.49 18.91 -11.92
C GLU A 348 -1.71 18.94 -13.43
N ARG A 349 -1.25 20.00 -14.11
CA ARG A 349 -1.31 20.08 -15.58
C ARG A 349 -0.55 18.94 -16.26
N LEU A 350 0.69 18.69 -15.85
CA LEU A 350 1.54 17.64 -16.43
C LEU A 350 0.94 16.24 -16.22
N MET A 351 0.33 15.99 -15.06
CA MET A 351 -0.35 14.73 -14.75
C MET A 351 -1.61 14.51 -15.60
N ALA A 352 -2.27 15.59 -16.03
CA ALA A 352 -3.47 15.53 -16.87
C ALA A 352 -3.17 15.34 -18.37
N LEU A 353 -1.92 15.51 -18.80
CA LEU A 353 -1.56 15.33 -20.21
C LEU A 353 -1.69 13.86 -20.66
N PRO A 354 -2.05 13.60 -21.93
CA PRO A 354 -1.80 12.30 -22.56
C PRO A 354 -0.30 11.96 -22.55
N ASP A 355 0.02 10.67 -22.53
CA ASP A 355 1.42 10.21 -22.38
C ASP A 355 2.35 10.73 -23.47
N GLU A 356 1.91 10.79 -24.72
CA GLU A 356 2.70 11.35 -25.84
C GLU A 356 3.05 12.82 -25.62
N ALA A 357 2.07 13.63 -25.19
CA ALA A 357 2.28 15.05 -24.90
C ALA A 357 3.19 15.25 -23.67
N PHE A 358 3.03 14.42 -22.64
CA PHE A 358 3.91 14.42 -21.48
C PHE A 358 5.35 14.08 -21.87
N CYS A 359 5.57 13.05 -22.68
CA CYS A 359 6.90 12.64 -23.13
C CYS A 359 7.59 13.76 -23.94
N ALA A 360 6.87 14.39 -24.87
CA ALA A 360 7.40 15.52 -25.65
C ALA A 360 7.75 16.72 -24.75
N GLU A 361 6.93 17.01 -23.73
CA GLU A 361 7.23 18.11 -22.81
C GLU A 361 8.42 17.79 -21.90
N LEU A 362 8.52 16.54 -21.42
CA LEU A 362 9.63 16.04 -20.63
C LEU A 362 10.94 16.09 -21.42
N GLU A 363 10.93 15.65 -22.69
CA GLU A 363 12.08 15.74 -23.60
C GLU A 363 12.58 17.18 -23.73
N ARG A 364 11.67 18.12 -24.00
CA ARG A 364 11.99 19.54 -24.11
C ARG A 364 12.53 20.10 -22.80
N ALA A 365 11.92 19.74 -21.67
CA ALA A 365 12.37 20.16 -20.33
C ALA A 365 13.77 19.61 -20.00
N PHE A 366 14.13 18.48 -20.59
CA PHE A 366 15.43 17.83 -20.44
C PHE A 366 16.42 18.15 -21.58
N GLU A 367 16.08 19.10 -22.46
CA GLU A 367 16.92 19.56 -23.60
C GLU A 367 17.30 18.42 -24.59
N GLY A 368 16.50 17.36 -24.66
CA GLY A 368 16.76 16.24 -25.58
C GLY A 368 18.09 15.51 -25.35
N ARG A 369 18.66 15.57 -24.14
CA ARG A 369 19.99 15.00 -23.82
C ARG A 369 20.10 13.48 -24.08
N LEU A 370 18.99 12.77 -24.00
CA LEU A 370 18.89 11.33 -24.30
C LEU A 370 17.99 11.07 -25.54
N GLY A 371 17.93 12.05 -26.44
CA GLY A 371 17.03 12.01 -27.59
C GLY A 371 15.57 12.00 -27.18
N THR A 372 14.74 11.41 -28.04
CA THR A 372 13.29 11.37 -27.84
C THR A 372 12.88 10.51 -26.65
N VAL A 373 11.96 11.00 -25.83
CA VAL A 373 11.31 10.17 -24.79
C VAL A 373 10.20 9.37 -25.46
N LEU A 374 10.41 8.06 -25.58
CA LEU A 374 9.58 7.14 -26.36
C LEU A 374 8.34 6.65 -25.62
N ALA A 375 8.44 6.51 -24.29
CA ALA A 375 7.36 6.00 -23.45
C ALA A 375 7.56 6.41 -21.99
N ALA A 376 6.47 6.43 -21.23
CA ALA A 376 6.45 6.59 -19.79
C ALA A 376 5.53 5.55 -19.14
N ASP A 377 5.95 5.00 -18.00
CA ASP A 377 5.11 4.20 -17.12
C ASP A 377 4.07 5.09 -16.41
N PRO A 378 3.06 4.51 -15.71
CA PRO A 378 2.09 5.29 -14.95
C PRO A 378 2.74 6.32 -14.02
N ARG A 379 2.34 7.57 -14.20
CA ARG A 379 2.87 8.72 -13.46
C ARG A 379 2.32 8.74 -12.04
N LEU A 380 3.18 9.03 -11.06
CA LEU A 380 2.78 9.37 -9.70
C LEU A 380 3.20 10.79 -9.37
N CYS A 381 2.39 11.48 -8.55
CA CYS A 381 2.69 12.82 -8.07
C CYS A 381 2.70 12.81 -6.54
N VAL A 382 3.82 13.25 -5.95
CA VAL A 382 4.04 13.21 -4.50
C VAL A 382 4.35 14.62 -3.99
N PRO A 383 3.65 15.15 -2.97
CA PRO A 383 3.98 16.44 -2.39
C PRO A 383 5.31 16.39 -1.65
N LEU A 384 6.19 17.36 -1.90
CA LEU A 384 7.47 17.49 -1.23
C LEU A 384 7.32 18.30 0.06
N ARG A 385 7.69 17.72 1.19
CA ARG A 385 7.59 18.37 2.50
C ARG A 385 8.86 18.13 3.29
N GLN A 386 9.36 19.18 3.93
CA GLN A 386 10.41 19.04 4.92
C GLN A 386 9.78 18.85 6.29
N ARG A 387 10.23 17.84 7.03
CA ARG A 387 9.83 17.64 8.43
C ARG A 387 11.06 17.39 9.27
N HIS A 388 11.16 18.07 10.40
CA HIS A 388 12.18 17.77 11.40
C HIS A 388 11.56 17.68 12.79
N ALA A 389 11.81 16.58 13.49
CA ALA A 389 11.53 16.49 14.92
C ALA A 389 12.40 17.50 15.68
N LYS A 390 11.84 18.17 16.70
CA LYS A 390 12.65 19.08 17.54
C LYS A 390 13.63 18.33 18.44
N ARG A 391 13.36 17.05 18.72
CA ARG A 391 14.21 16.15 19.52
C ARG A 391 14.19 14.77 18.88
N TYR A 392 15.37 14.19 18.75
CA TYR A 392 15.59 12.89 18.09
C TYR A 392 15.72 11.77 19.12
N VAL A 393 16.07 12.13 20.36
CA VAL A 393 16.23 11.19 21.47
C VAL A 393 15.51 11.70 22.71
N ALA A 394 15.02 10.75 23.49
CA ALA A 394 14.58 10.91 24.85
C ALA A 394 15.03 9.68 25.65
N GLU A 395 14.80 9.67 26.96
CA GLU A 395 15.21 8.55 27.79
C GLU A 395 14.47 7.26 27.38
N GLY A 396 15.23 6.22 27.02
CA GLY A 396 14.70 4.97 26.48
C GLY A 396 14.03 5.09 25.11
N LEU A 397 14.20 6.19 24.36
CA LEU A 397 13.57 6.41 23.06
C LEU A 397 14.51 7.08 22.06
N ALA A 398 14.59 6.54 20.83
CA ALA A 398 15.24 7.18 19.70
C ALA A 398 14.31 7.22 18.48
N LEU A 399 14.32 8.33 17.73
CA LEU A 399 13.66 8.48 16.44
C LEU A 399 14.74 8.39 15.35
N ILE A 400 14.50 7.59 14.30
CA ILE A 400 15.43 7.44 13.17
C ILE A 400 14.70 7.55 11.82
N GLY A 401 15.46 7.88 10.77
CA GLY A 401 14.93 8.07 9.42
C GLY A 401 13.80 9.10 9.38
N ASP A 402 12.80 8.83 8.56
CA ASP A 402 11.59 9.65 8.36
C ASP A 402 10.77 9.93 9.63
N ALA A 403 10.92 9.11 10.69
CA ALA A 403 10.31 9.40 11.98
C ALA A 403 10.96 10.62 12.67
N ALA A 404 12.23 10.87 12.36
CA ALA A 404 13.01 12.00 12.87
C ALA A 404 13.10 13.16 11.86
N GLN A 405 13.31 12.87 10.58
CA GLN A 405 13.47 13.89 9.54
C GLN A 405 13.12 13.41 8.12
N ILE A 406 12.55 14.30 7.31
CA ILE A 406 12.30 14.15 5.86
C ILE A 406 12.71 15.43 5.16
#